data_AF-A0A7Y4VBL2-F1
#
_entry.id   AF-A0A7Y4VBL2-F1
#
_cell.length_a   1.000
_cell.length_b   1.000
_cell.length_c   1.000
_cell.angle_alpha   90.00
_cell.angle_beta   90.00
_cell.angle_gamma   90.00
#
_symmetry.space_group_name_H-M   'P 1'
#
loop_
_entity.id
_entity.type
_entity.pdbx_description
1 polymer ?
#
loop_
_entity_poly.entity_id
_entity_poly.type
_entity_poly.pdbx_seq_one_letter_code
_entity_poly.pdbx_strand_id
1 'polypeptide(L)'
;MFCRILLLLSALAFTANGAELIFDFTGTPADKLPGGFRSLLAGRGKPGEWKVIHDELPSELAPLSDKASTTTRRAVIAQTGFDTTDERFPILLYDKETFGDFTLTTRFKLVDGVMEQMAGIAFHVRDADNFYVIRASGMGNNVRFYKVVAGQRSAPIGPDLPVAKGQWHELKIQCEGNKIRCWFNGKQPFPELQDNSFASGKIGFWTKSDSISYFAATRISYTPRESFAEVLVRDVLKENPRLLGLRIYLPGDDGAPAVVASNDAKEIGMAGGDSERAVLANGDAFYGKDKGSVSIVLPLRNRNGDPMAAVRFKLKSFPGEIQQATLTRVQPILKDMQAKAQTLDELK
;
A
#
# COMPACT_ATOMS: atom_id res chain seq x y z
N MET A 1 6.51 -25.66 55.44
CA MET A 1 5.89 -24.67 54.52
C MET A 1 6.39 -24.99 53.12
N PHE A 2 5.52 -25.54 52.27
CA PHE A 2 5.87 -26.02 50.93
C PHE A 2 6.06 -24.84 49.96
N CYS A 3 7.23 -24.75 49.33
CA CYS A 3 7.52 -23.78 48.27
C CYS A 3 6.90 -24.29 46.95
N ARG A 4 5.88 -23.59 46.44
CA ARG A 4 5.23 -23.90 45.16
C ARG A 4 6.07 -23.35 44.01
N ILE A 5 6.59 -24.22 43.16
CA ILE A 5 7.19 -23.87 41.86
C ILE A 5 6.03 -23.64 40.87
N LEU A 6 5.86 -22.40 40.41
CA LEU A 6 4.91 -22.03 39.37
C LEU A 6 5.63 -22.14 38.01
N LEU A 7 5.28 -23.14 37.21
CA LEU A 7 5.71 -23.28 35.82
C LEU A 7 5.00 -22.22 34.96
N LEU A 8 5.74 -21.22 34.50
CA LEU A 8 5.31 -20.26 33.48
C LEU A 8 5.39 -20.92 32.10
N LEU A 9 4.24 -21.24 31.52
CA LEU A 9 4.11 -21.51 30.09
C LEU A 9 4.34 -20.19 29.33
N SER A 10 5.48 -20.08 28.66
CA SER A 10 5.74 -19.03 27.67
C SER A 10 4.95 -19.34 26.40
N ALA A 11 3.85 -18.62 26.19
CA ALA A 11 3.22 -18.53 24.88
C ALA A 11 4.19 -17.79 23.94
N LEU A 12 4.68 -18.45 22.89
CA LEU A 12 5.37 -17.78 21.79
C LEU A 12 4.34 -16.89 21.07
N ALA A 13 4.41 -15.59 21.31
CA ALA A 13 3.77 -14.61 20.46
C ALA A 13 4.45 -14.65 19.09
N PHE A 14 3.69 -15.03 18.04
CA PHE A 14 4.08 -14.73 16.68
C PHE A 14 4.19 -13.21 16.57
N THR A 15 5.41 -12.68 16.54
CA THR A 15 5.63 -11.29 16.13
C THR A 15 5.34 -11.21 14.64
N ALA A 16 4.12 -10.81 14.27
CA ALA A 16 3.89 -10.31 12.93
C ALA A 16 4.84 -9.12 12.74
N ASN A 17 5.71 -9.18 11.73
CA ASN A 17 6.57 -8.06 11.35
C ASN A 17 5.67 -6.94 10.78
N GLY A 18 5.07 -6.14 11.66
CA GLY A 18 4.34 -4.95 11.26
C GLY A 18 5.29 -3.89 10.73
N ALA A 19 4.98 -3.32 9.57
CA ALA A 19 5.63 -2.12 9.06
C ALA A 19 4.83 -0.87 9.46
N GLU A 20 5.51 0.27 9.54
CA GLU A 20 4.89 1.57 9.75
C GLU A 20 5.16 2.47 8.54
N LEU A 21 4.10 3.11 8.05
CA LEU A 21 4.13 4.12 7.01
C LEU A 21 3.57 5.43 7.57
N ILE A 22 4.36 6.49 7.50
CA ILE A 22 3.97 7.84 7.89
C ILE A 22 3.94 8.69 6.63
N PHE A 23 2.82 9.38 6.39
CA PHE A 23 2.76 10.35 5.31
C PHE A 23 3.39 11.66 5.76
N ASP A 24 4.63 11.87 5.33
CA ASP A 24 5.36 13.11 5.51
C ASP A 24 5.35 13.94 4.23
N PHE A 25 4.78 15.13 4.31
CA PHE A 25 4.66 16.07 3.19
C PHE A 25 5.68 17.23 3.27
N THR A 26 6.56 17.26 4.28
CA THR A 26 7.49 18.37 4.50
C THR A 26 8.46 18.61 3.33
N GLY A 27 8.87 17.55 2.63
CA GLY A 27 9.72 17.63 1.43
C GLY A 27 8.98 17.98 0.14
N THR A 28 7.64 18.07 0.15
CA THR A 28 6.86 18.38 -1.05
C THR A 28 6.61 19.90 -1.14
N PRO A 29 6.93 20.56 -2.27
CA PRO A 29 6.64 21.98 -2.43
C PRO A 29 5.15 22.29 -2.27
N ALA A 30 4.85 23.48 -1.75
CA ALA A 30 3.47 23.96 -1.71
C ALA A 30 2.84 23.99 -3.11
N ASP A 31 1.53 23.81 -3.17
CA ASP A 31 0.74 23.75 -4.40
C ASP A 31 1.11 22.59 -5.35
N LYS A 32 1.87 21.60 -4.87
CA LYS A 32 2.18 20.37 -5.61
C LYS A 32 1.52 19.15 -4.97
N LEU A 33 1.27 18.15 -5.81
CA LEU A 33 0.87 16.82 -5.39
C LEU A 33 2.12 16.05 -4.90
N PRO A 34 2.07 15.39 -3.73
CA PRO A 34 3.19 14.56 -3.27
C PRO A 34 3.39 13.34 -4.19
N GLY A 35 4.65 12.93 -4.35
CA GLY A 35 4.99 11.74 -5.13
C GLY A 35 4.43 10.45 -4.52
N GLY A 36 3.99 9.52 -5.37
CA GLY A 36 3.35 8.28 -4.95
C GLY A 36 1.86 8.38 -4.68
N PHE A 37 1.27 9.55 -4.93
CA PHE A 37 -0.17 9.75 -4.89
C PHE A 37 -0.72 10.10 -6.28
N ARG A 38 -1.97 9.71 -6.52
CA ARG A 38 -2.73 10.14 -7.70
C ARG A 38 -4.17 10.50 -7.34
N SER A 39 -4.77 11.39 -8.12
CA SER A 39 -6.20 11.65 -8.01
C SER A 39 -7.00 10.56 -8.72
N LEU A 40 -8.00 10.02 -8.03
CA LEU A 40 -9.07 9.19 -8.56
C LEU A 40 -10.39 9.93 -8.38
N LEU A 41 -11.33 9.74 -9.30
CA LEU A 41 -12.69 10.24 -9.18
C LEU A 41 -13.65 9.05 -9.20
N ALA A 42 -14.43 8.89 -8.13
CA ALA A 42 -15.61 8.03 -8.13
C ALA A 42 -16.86 8.89 -8.42
N GLY A 43 -17.82 8.32 -9.14
CA GLY A 43 -19.03 9.03 -9.56
C GLY A 43 -18.80 9.98 -10.76
N ARG A 44 -19.32 11.20 -10.68
CA ARG A 44 -19.38 12.18 -11.78
C ARG A 44 -18.67 13.50 -11.41
N GLY A 45 -18.62 14.43 -12.35
CA GLY A 45 -18.02 15.77 -12.14
C GLY A 45 -16.53 15.81 -12.48
N LYS A 46 -15.84 16.85 -12.04
CA LYS A 46 -14.38 17.01 -12.28
C LYS A 46 -13.55 16.20 -11.29
N PRO A 47 -12.35 15.72 -11.64
CA PRO A 47 -11.40 15.18 -10.65
C PRO A 47 -11.09 16.15 -9.52
N GLY A 48 -10.62 15.64 -8.38
CA GLY A 48 -10.18 16.47 -7.26
C GLY A 48 -8.93 17.26 -7.60
N GLU A 49 -8.85 18.48 -7.08
CA GLU A 49 -7.59 19.21 -7.05
C GLU A 49 -6.95 18.99 -5.69
N TRP A 50 -5.77 18.37 -5.69
CA TRP A 50 -5.07 17.97 -4.49
C TRP A 50 -3.69 18.59 -4.44
N LYS A 51 -3.34 19.19 -3.31
CA LYS A 51 -2.07 19.88 -3.16
C LYS A 51 -1.60 19.96 -1.72
N VAL A 52 -0.29 20.09 -1.54
CA VAL A 52 0.29 20.40 -0.24
C VAL A 52 0.13 21.89 0.07
N ILE A 53 -0.38 22.19 1.27
CA ILE A 53 -0.42 23.54 1.84
C ILE A 53 0.14 23.50 3.26
N HIS A 54 0.26 24.67 3.91
CA HIS A 54 0.61 24.75 5.32
C HIS A 54 -0.61 25.14 6.15
N ASP A 55 -0.85 24.44 7.25
CA ASP A 55 -1.93 24.74 8.21
C ASP A 55 -1.46 24.55 9.65
N GLU A 56 -2.17 25.14 10.60
CA GLU A 56 -1.90 25.02 12.03
C GLU A 56 -2.58 23.76 12.57
N LEU A 57 -1.78 22.78 12.98
CA LEU A 57 -2.27 21.54 13.58
C LEU A 57 -2.09 21.60 15.11
N PRO A 58 -3.14 21.38 15.92
CA PRO A 58 -3.01 21.29 17.37
C PRO A 58 -2.04 20.17 17.78
N SER A 59 -1.17 20.46 18.74
CA SER A 59 -0.27 19.46 19.33
C SER A 59 -1.05 18.34 20.02
N GLU A 60 -0.56 17.11 19.92
CA GLU A 60 -1.07 15.97 20.70
C GLU A 60 -0.51 15.94 22.13
N LEU A 61 0.61 16.64 22.35
CA LEU A 61 1.22 16.77 23.67
C LEU A 61 0.58 17.92 24.43
N ALA A 62 0.31 17.69 25.72
CA ALA A 62 -0.12 18.73 26.64
C ALA A 62 0.94 19.85 26.69
N PRO A 63 0.54 21.13 26.69
CA PRO A 63 1.47 22.24 26.75
C PRO A 63 2.27 22.18 28.06
N LEU A 64 3.59 22.32 27.95
CA LEU A 64 4.52 22.29 29.10
C LEU A 64 4.47 23.57 29.95
N SER A 65 3.80 24.62 29.47
CA SER A 65 3.54 25.88 30.19
C SER A 65 2.43 26.66 29.51
N ASP A 66 1.85 27.65 30.20
CA ASP A 66 0.78 28.53 29.68
C ASP A 66 1.18 29.37 28.46
N LYS A 67 2.48 29.50 28.17
CA LYS A 67 3.03 30.23 27.03
C LYS A 67 3.49 29.31 25.88
N ALA A 68 3.39 27.99 26.05
CA ALA A 68 3.81 27.04 25.02
C ALA A 68 2.84 27.09 23.83
N SER A 69 3.39 27.11 22.61
CA SER A 69 2.57 27.00 21.40
C SER A 69 1.78 25.70 21.43
N THR A 70 0.45 25.80 21.37
CA THR A 70 -0.46 24.65 21.36
C THR A 70 -0.73 24.13 19.95
N THR A 71 -0.29 24.87 18.92
CA THR A 71 -0.33 24.45 17.53
C THR A 71 1.07 24.40 16.93
N THR A 72 1.20 23.66 15.84
CA THR A 72 2.41 23.62 15.01
C THR A 72 2.00 23.75 13.56
N ARG A 73 2.63 24.68 12.85
CA ARG A 73 2.49 24.79 11.40
C ARG A 73 3.06 23.55 10.72
N ARG A 74 2.25 22.83 9.95
CA ARG A 74 2.65 21.61 9.25
C ARG A 74 2.23 21.63 7.78
N ALA A 75 2.99 20.93 6.95
CA ALA A 75 2.57 20.58 5.61
C ALA A 75 1.41 19.58 5.69
N VAL A 76 0.29 19.88 5.03
CA VAL A 76 -0.93 19.09 5.01
C VAL A 76 -1.42 18.90 3.57
N ILE A 77 -2.19 17.85 3.33
CA ILE A 77 -2.86 17.66 2.03
C ILE A 77 -4.19 18.37 2.04
N ALA A 78 -4.45 19.17 1.02
CA ALA A 78 -5.70 19.84 0.80
C ALA A 78 -6.38 19.34 -0.48
N GLN A 79 -7.66 19.01 -0.37
CA GLN A 79 -8.56 19.05 -1.51
C GLN A 79 -9.04 20.50 -1.65
N THR A 80 -8.88 21.10 -2.82
CA THR A 80 -9.35 22.47 -3.12
C THR A 80 -10.25 22.56 -4.35
N GLY A 81 -10.53 21.43 -5.00
CA GLY A 81 -11.29 21.38 -6.25
C GLY A 81 -12.78 21.58 -5.98
N PHE A 82 -13.26 22.80 -6.22
CA PHE A 82 -14.66 23.20 -6.04
C PHE A 82 -15.54 22.75 -7.22
N ASP A 83 -16.55 21.92 -6.95
CA ASP A 83 -17.53 21.42 -7.93
C ASP A 83 -18.76 20.91 -7.18
N THR A 84 -19.93 21.52 -7.42
CA THR A 84 -21.18 21.25 -6.68
C THR A 84 -21.92 19.99 -7.14
N THR A 85 -21.34 19.20 -8.04
CA THR A 85 -21.93 17.93 -8.49
C THR A 85 -22.10 16.98 -7.29
N ASP A 86 -23.34 16.52 -7.04
CA ASP A 86 -23.68 15.76 -5.83
C ASP A 86 -22.95 14.40 -5.73
N GLU A 87 -23.10 13.55 -6.75
CA GLU A 87 -22.43 12.23 -6.79
C GLU A 87 -21.00 12.37 -7.34
N ARG A 88 -20.23 13.32 -6.78
CA ARG A 88 -18.81 13.54 -7.07
C ARG A 88 -17.99 13.16 -5.85
N PHE A 89 -17.06 12.21 -6.01
CA PHE A 89 -16.24 11.70 -4.92
C PHE A 89 -14.76 11.73 -5.27
N PRO A 90 -14.08 12.87 -5.04
CA PRO A 90 -12.64 12.95 -5.23
C PRO A 90 -11.91 12.11 -4.19
N ILE A 91 -10.96 11.31 -4.67
CA ILE A 91 -10.11 10.44 -3.84
C ILE A 91 -8.65 10.72 -4.17
N LEU A 92 -7.82 10.99 -3.17
CA LEU A 92 -6.37 10.99 -3.34
C LEU A 92 -5.79 9.65 -2.89
N LEU A 93 -5.45 8.79 -3.84
CA LEU A 93 -4.94 7.45 -3.57
C LEU A 93 -3.43 7.44 -3.36
N TYR A 94 -2.97 6.65 -2.40
CA TYR A 94 -1.58 6.24 -2.27
C TYR A 94 -1.33 4.98 -3.08
N ASP A 95 -0.51 5.06 -4.12
CA ASP A 95 -0.34 3.96 -5.09
C ASP A 95 0.76 2.97 -4.74
N LYS A 96 1.68 3.34 -3.84
CA LYS A 96 2.90 2.54 -3.62
C LYS A 96 2.71 1.26 -2.82
N GLU A 97 1.55 1.06 -2.20
CA GLU A 97 1.30 -0.11 -1.32
C GLU A 97 -0.13 -0.62 -1.47
N THR A 98 -0.34 -1.93 -1.28
CA THR A 98 -1.67 -2.56 -1.22
C THR A 98 -1.87 -3.16 0.16
N PHE A 99 -2.86 -2.65 0.89
CA PHE A 99 -3.08 -2.99 2.29
C PHE A 99 -4.13 -4.11 2.41
N GLY A 100 -3.79 -5.16 3.18
CA GLY A 100 -4.76 -6.14 3.69
C GLY A 100 -5.09 -5.80 5.13
N ASP A 101 -4.38 -6.39 6.08
CA ASP A 101 -4.51 -6.03 7.49
C ASP A 101 -3.73 -4.74 7.80
N PHE A 102 -4.42 -3.76 8.37
CA PHE A 102 -3.81 -2.47 8.74
C PHE A 102 -4.56 -1.78 9.87
N THR A 103 -3.86 -0.87 10.55
CA THR A 103 -4.43 0.18 11.40
C THR A 103 -3.97 1.53 10.86
N LEU A 104 -4.92 2.38 10.48
CA LEU A 104 -4.66 3.73 10.00
C LEU A 104 -5.24 4.74 10.97
N THR A 105 -4.48 5.79 11.28
CA THR A 105 -4.98 7.02 11.91
C THR A 105 -4.70 8.20 11.00
N THR A 106 -5.65 9.13 10.87
CA THR A 106 -5.43 10.42 10.21
C THR A 106 -6.19 11.51 10.93
N ARG A 107 -5.66 12.73 10.85
CA ARG A 107 -6.40 13.93 11.23
C ARG A 107 -6.96 14.61 9.99
N PHE A 108 -8.12 15.24 10.13
CA PHE A 108 -8.75 15.98 9.06
C PHE A 108 -9.41 17.26 9.58
N LYS A 109 -9.57 18.26 8.71
CA LYS A 109 -10.29 19.51 8.98
C LYS A 109 -11.24 19.81 7.83
N LEU A 110 -12.51 20.05 8.16
CA LEU A 110 -13.50 20.56 7.20
C LEU A 110 -13.31 22.08 7.09
N VAL A 111 -12.98 22.59 5.90
CA VAL A 111 -12.58 23.99 5.73
C VAL A 111 -13.67 24.78 5.07
N ASP A 112 -14.20 24.29 3.95
CA ASP A 112 -15.26 24.97 3.22
C ASP A 112 -16.12 24.01 2.39
N GLY A 113 -17.16 24.57 1.77
CA GLY A 113 -18.11 23.86 0.91
C GLY A 113 -19.53 24.35 1.15
N VAL A 114 -20.25 24.55 0.06
CA VAL A 114 -21.62 25.08 0.00
C VAL A 114 -22.63 23.94 -0.06
N MET A 115 -22.38 22.92 -0.90
CA MET A 115 -23.27 21.76 -0.99
C MET A 115 -22.92 20.71 0.06
N GLU A 116 -21.62 20.48 0.27
CA GLU A 116 -21.15 19.47 1.21
C GLU A 116 -19.94 19.96 2.00
N GLN A 117 -19.81 19.45 3.22
CA GLN A 117 -18.65 19.65 4.08
C GLN A 117 -18.24 18.29 4.63
N MET A 118 -17.46 17.56 3.85
CA MET A 118 -17.12 16.17 4.13
C MET A 118 -15.64 15.87 3.92
N ALA A 119 -15.13 15.03 4.82
CA ALA A 119 -13.83 14.39 4.72
C ALA A 119 -13.96 12.94 5.16
N GLY A 120 -13.15 12.07 4.57
CA GLY A 120 -13.14 10.66 4.89
C GLY A 120 -11.89 9.97 4.41
N ILE A 121 -11.88 8.66 4.62
CA ILE A 121 -10.83 7.76 4.16
C ILE A 121 -11.51 6.69 3.33
N ALA A 122 -11.07 6.58 2.07
CA ALA A 122 -11.37 5.44 1.22
C ALA A 122 -10.29 4.38 1.45
N PHE A 123 -10.70 3.13 1.65
CA PHE A 123 -9.78 2.03 1.91
C PHE A 123 -10.24 0.74 1.26
N HIS A 124 -9.29 -0.18 1.12
CA HIS A 124 -9.42 -1.33 0.22
C HIS A 124 -9.88 -0.93 -1.19
N VAL A 125 -9.42 0.23 -1.67
CA VAL A 125 -9.79 0.75 -2.99
C VAL A 125 -9.17 -0.13 -4.07
N ARG A 126 -10.02 -0.66 -4.93
CA ARG A 126 -9.64 -1.43 -6.12
C ARG A 126 -9.62 -0.52 -7.35
N ASP A 127 -10.68 0.26 -7.50
CA ASP A 127 -10.90 1.23 -8.56
C ASP A 127 -11.95 2.29 -8.11
N ALA A 128 -12.43 3.11 -9.04
CA ALA A 128 -13.43 4.15 -8.79
C ALA A 128 -14.80 3.62 -8.35
N ASP A 129 -15.08 2.35 -8.59
CA ASP A 129 -16.39 1.73 -8.42
C ASP A 129 -16.41 0.71 -7.26
N ASN A 130 -15.26 0.44 -6.65
CA ASN A 130 -15.07 -0.64 -5.68
C ASN A 130 -14.16 -0.22 -4.51
N PHE A 131 -14.76 0.18 -3.39
CA PHE A 131 -14.05 0.58 -2.18
C PHE A 131 -14.95 0.62 -0.93
N TYR A 132 -14.32 0.65 0.26
CA TYR A 132 -14.97 1.08 1.49
C TYR A 132 -14.66 2.55 1.78
N VAL A 133 -15.57 3.24 2.45
CA VAL A 133 -15.34 4.61 2.94
C VAL A 133 -15.94 4.81 4.31
N ILE A 134 -15.17 5.39 5.22
CA ILE A 134 -15.71 6.08 6.40
C ILE A 134 -15.55 7.59 6.19
N ARG A 135 -16.64 8.32 6.43
CA ARG A 135 -16.68 9.77 6.22
C ARG A 135 -17.42 10.49 7.34
N ALA A 136 -16.94 11.68 7.66
CA ALA A 136 -17.56 12.62 8.57
C ALA A 136 -18.17 13.77 7.76
N SER A 137 -19.39 14.19 8.09
CA SER A 137 -20.06 15.33 7.48
C SER A 137 -20.37 16.39 8.53
N GLY A 138 -19.87 17.60 8.31
CA GLY A 138 -20.16 18.76 9.14
C GLY A 138 -21.57 19.29 8.92
N MET A 139 -22.02 19.37 7.67
CA MET A 139 -23.36 19.83 7.36
C MET A 139 -24.43 18.81 7.77
N GLY A 140 -24.19 17.52 7.48
CA GLY A 140 -25.09 16.45 7.85
C GLY A 140 -25.04 16.06 9.32
N ASN A 141 -24.05 16.55 10.09
CA ASN A 141 -23.80 16.17 11.48
C ASN A 141 -23.84 14.66 11.68
N ASN A 142 -23.06 13.92 10.89
CA ASN A 142 -23.01 12.47 11.02
C ASN A 142 -21.68 11.86 10.57
N VAL A 143 -21.37 10.70 11.15
CA VAL A 143 -20.23 9.87 10.79
C VAL A 143 -20.77 8.55 10.26
N ARG A 144 -20.48 8.27 8.99
CA ARG A 144 -21.07 7.14 8.28
C ARG A 144 -20.02 6.31 7.57
N PHE A 145 -20.25 5.01 7.56
CA PHE A 145 -19.57 4.03 6.76
C PHE A 145 -20.44 3.63 5.57
N TYR A 146 -19.79 3.43 4.43
CA TYR A 146 -20.39 2.88 3.23
C TYR A 146 -19.44 1.89 2.58
N LYS A 147 -20.03 0.92 1.88
CA LYS A 147 -19.36 0.14 0.85
C LYS A 147 -19.85 0.62 -0.52
N VAL A 148 -18.94 0.71 -1.49
CA VAL A 148 -19.27 0.89 -2.91
C VAL A 148 -18.84 -0.35 -3.66
N VAL A 149 -19.77 -1.01 -4.36
CA VAL A 149 -19.51 -2.18 -5.21
C VAL A 149 -20.13 -1.92 -6.58
N ALA A 150 -19.35 -2.07 -7.64
CA ALA A 150 -19.78 -1.78 -9.01
C ALA A 150 -20.47 -0.40 -9.13
N GLY A 151 -19.90 0.61 -8.46
CA GLY A 151 -20.38 1.98 -8.46
C GLY A 151 -21.62 2.23 -7.57
N GLN A 152 -22.16 1.19 -6.94
CA GLN A 152 -23.35 1.29 -6.09
C GLN A 152 -22.97 1.40 -4.63
N ARG A 153 -23.37 2.52 -4.01
CA ARG A 153 -23.15 2.79 -2.59
C ARG A 153 -24.20 2.08 -1.72
N SER A 154 -23.76 1.44 -0.64
CA SER A 154 -24.63 0.79 0.34
C SER A 154 -25.49 1.78 1.12
N ALA A 155 -26.45 1.25 1.91
CA ALA A 155 -27.08 2.03 2.97
C ALA A 155 -26.03 2.54 3.98
N PRO A 156 -26.27 3.73 4.60
CA PRO A 156 -25.35 4.29 5.59
C PRO A 156 -25.35 3.47 6.88
N ILE A 157 -24.15 3.19 7.39
CA ILE A 157 -23.97 2.63 8.74
C ILE A 157 -23.30 3.66 9.62
N GLY A 158 -23.83 3.90 10.82
CA GLY A 158 -23.26 4.85 11.79
C GLY A 158 -24.27 5.85 12.33
N PRO A 159 -23.89 6.68 13.30
CA PRO A 159 -24.80 7.58 14.00
C PRO A 159 -24.85 8.97 13.38
N ASP A 160 -25.85 9.75 13.81
CA ASP A 160 -25.76 11.20 13.78
C ASP A 160 -24.86 11.66 14.94
N LEU A 161 -23.88 12.50 14.60
CA LEU A 161 -22.84 12.98 15.50
C LEU A 161 -22.31 14.32 14.97
N PRO A 162 -22.27 15.38 15.79
CA PRO A 162 -21.74 16.67 15.35
C PRO A 162 -20.29 16.58 14.89
N VAL A 163 -19.99 17.25 13.78
CA VAL A 163 -18.63 17.38 13.23
C VAL A 163 -18.39 18.86 12.95
N ALA A 164 -17.49 19.49 13.71
CA ALA A 164 -17.31 20.93 13.66
C ALA A 164 -16.47 21.35 12.45
N LYS A 165 -16.99 22.30 11.64
CA LYS A 165 -16.20 22.99 10.61
C LYS A 165 -15.07 23.79 11.27
N GLY A 166 -13.91 23.85 10.63
CA GLY A 166 -12.74 24.61 11.08
C GLY A 166 -11.95 23.96 12.22
N GLN A 167 -12.35 22.79 12.71
CA GLN A 167 -11.63 22.05 13.75
C GLN A 167 -10.96 20.80 13.20
N TRP A 168 -9.80 20.47 13.77
CA TRP A 168 -9.13 19.21 13.47
C TRP A 168 -9.76 18.06 14.26
N HIS A 169 -10.27 17.09 13.53
CA HIS A 169 -10.78 15.83 14.05
C HIS A 169 -9.85 14.67 13.67
N GLU A 170 -10.08 13.50 14.28
CA GLU A 170 -9.35 12.28 13.99
C GLU A 170 -10.29 11.17 13.52
N LEU A 171 -9.85 10.45 12.49
CA LEU A 171 -10.40 9.15 12.11
C LEU A 171 -9.34 8.08 12.33
N LYS A 172 -9.75 6.94 12.88
CA LYS A 172 -8.95 5.73 12.93
C LYS A 172 -9.74 4.56 12.36
N ILE A 173 -9.06 3.69 11.61
CA ILE A 173 -9.60 2.48 11.00
C ILE A 173 -8.67 1.33 11.36
N GLN A 174 -9.23 0.17 11.66
CA GLN A 174 -8.50 -1.08 11.80
C GLN A 174 -9.20 -2.16 10.98
N CYS A 175 -8.45 -2.79 10.09
CA CYS A 175 -8.86 -3.96 9.32
C CYS A 175 -8.04 -5.17 9.75
N GLU A 176 -8.74 -6.24 10.14
CA GLU A 176 -8.18 -7.55 10.50
C GLU A 176 -8.98 -8.63 9.79
N GLY A 177 -8.47 -9.13 8.67
CA GLY A 177 -9.20 -9.97 7.74
C GLY A 177 -10.46 -9.26 7.21
N ASN A 178 -11.63 -9.80 7.54
CA ASN A 178 -12.92 -9.23 7.14
C ASN A 178 -13.57 -8.34 8.21
N LYS A 179 -12.89 -8.10 9.34
CA LYS A 179 -13.38 -7.26 10.43
C LYS A 179 -12.90 -5.83 10.25
N ILE A 180 -13.82 -4.87 10.41
CA ILE A 180 -13.57 -3.45 10.25
C ILE A 180 -14.01 -2.74 11.52
N ARG A 181 -13.06 -2.10 12.22
CA ARG A 181 -13.33 -1.23 13.36
C ARG A 181 -12.97 0.20 13.01
N CYS A 182 -13.82 1.14 13.41
CA CYS A 182 -13.62 2.55 13.15
C CYS A 182 -13.74 3.37 14.43
N TRP A 183 -12.98 4.45 14.52
CA TRP A 183 -13.09 5.44 15.58
C TRP A 183 -13.15 6.85 14.98
N PHE A 184 -13.88 7.71 15.66
CA PHE A 184 -13.91 9.14 15.43
C PHE A 184 -13.59 9.84 16.75
N ASN A 185 -12.55 10.66 16.77
CA ASN A 185 -12.02 11.32 17.97
C ASN A 185 -11.87 10.35 19.16
N GLY A 186 -11.23 9.20 18.93
CA GLY A 186 -10.97 8.17 19.95
C GLY A 186 -12.15 7.31 20.38
N LYS A 187 -13.38 7.55 19.89
CA LYS A 187 -14.58 6.76 20.22
C LYS A 187 -15.04 5.95 19.03
N GLN A 188 -15.52 4.71 19.25
CA GLN A 188 -16.15 3.93 18.18
C GLN A 188 -17.58 4.45 17.94
N PRO A 189 -17.87 5.06 16.77
CA PRO A 189 -19.20 5.62 16.52
C PRO A 189 -20.25 4.54 16.24
N PHE A 190 -19.83 3.32 15.87
CA PHE A 190 -20.69 2.17 15.61
C PHE A 190 -19.94 0.86 15.91
N PRO A 191 -20.65 -0.28 16.07
CA PRO A 191 -20.03 -1.59 16.32
C PRO A 191 -19.08 -2.05 15.21
N GLU A 192 -18.22 -3.02 15.53
CA GLU A 192 -17.39 -3.71 14.53
C GLU A 192 -18.24 -4.25 13.38
N LEU A 193 -17.79 -4.01 12.16
CA LEU A 193 -18.44 -4.51 10.94
C LEU A 193 -17.70 -5.75 10.45
N GLN A 194 -18.44 -6.63 9.76
CA GLN A 194 -17.87 -7.78 9.06
C GLN A 194 -18.32 -7.76 7.59
N ASP A 195 -17.39 -7.67 6.65
CA ASP A 195 -17.69 -7.62 5.21
C ASP A 195 -16.57 -8.30 4.40
N ASN A 196 -16.94 -9.13 3.42
CA ASN A 196 -16.03 -9.95 2.61
C ASN A 196 -15.82 -9.40 1.19
N SER A 197 -16.31 -8.21 0.86
CA SER A 197 -16.30 -7.70 -0.52
C SER A 197 -14.88 -7.38 -0.99
N PHE A 198 -14.07 -6.82 -0.12
CA PHE A 198 -12.68 -6.46 -0.43
C PHE A 198 -11.74 -6.93 0.68
N ALA A 199 -10.89 -7.91 0.37
CA ALA A 199 -9.88 -8.44 1.30
C ALA A 199 -8.61 -7.57 1.41
N SER A 200 -8.43 -6.62 0.49
CA SER A 200 -7.29 -5.70 0.47
C SER A 200 -7.54 -4.56 -0.52
N GLY A 201 -6.70 -3.53 -0.54
CA GLY A 201 -6.67 -2.50 -1.59
C GLY A 201 -5.83 -1.29 -1.25
N LYS A 202 -5.87 -0.29 -2.12
CA LYS A 202 -5.23 0.99 -1.88
C LYS A 202 -5.98 1.75 -0.80
N ILE A 203 -5.34 2.78 -0.25
CA ILE A 203 -5.91 3.69 0.73
C ILE A 203 -5.80 5.11 0.17
N GLY A 204 -6.78 5.95 0.46
CA GLY A 204 -6.76 7.36 0.07
C GLY A 204 -7.64 8.26 0.91
N PHE A 205 -7.41 9.57 0.77
CA PHE A 205 -8.27 10.60 1.35
C PHE A 205 -9.47 10.82 0.45
N TRP A 206 -10.65 11.01 1.04
CA TRP A 206 -11.92 11.09 0.32
C TRP A 206 -12.67 12.36 0.69
N THR A 207 -13.34 12.98 -0.28
CA THR A 207 -14.23 14.14 -0.11
C THR A 207 -15.50 13.97 -0.96
N LYS A 208 -16.49 14.86 -0.80
CA LYS A 208 -17.72 14.88 -1.60
C LYS A 208 -18.01 16.27 -2.18
N SER A 209 -18.52 16.32 -3.41
CA SER A 209 -18.96 17.55 -4.08
C SER A 209 -17.89 18.64 -3.99
N ASP A 210 -18.21 19.80 -3.42
CA ASP A 210 -17.37 20.98 -3.32
C ASP A 210 -16.65 21.11 -1.97
N SER A 211 -16.59 20.01 -1.20
CA SER A 211 -15.93 19.98 0.11
C SER A 211 -14.45 20.33 -0.01
N ILE A 212 -14.04 21.46 0.56
CA ILE A 212 -12.64 21.80 0.81
C ILE A 212 -12.26 21.21 2.17
N SER A 213 -11.33 20.26 2.19
CA SER A 213 -10.91 19.55 3.39
C SER A 213 -9.42 19.28 3.42
N TYR A 214 -8.84 19.36 4.61
CA TYR A 214 -7.40 19.14 4.84
C TYR A 214 -7.16 17.85 5.61
N PHE A 215 -6.03 17.19 5.34
CA PHE A 215 -5.61 15.92 5.94
C PHE A 215 -4.16 16.00 6.40
N ALA A 216 -3.88 15.49 7.60
CA ALA A 216 -2.56 15.56 8.22
C ALA A 216 -2.32 14.39 9.18
N ALA A 217 -1.05 14.22 9.56
CA ALA A 217 -0.62 13.26 10.58
C ALA A 217 -1.10 11.83 10.32
N THR A 218 -1.11 11.41 9.04
CA THR A 218 -1.53 10.06 8.67
C THR A 218 -0.43 9.07 8.99
N ARG A 219 -0.79 8.03 9.75
CA ARG A 219 0.06 6.90 10.11
C ARG A 219 -0.68 5.61 9.81
N ILE A 220 0.03 4.66 9.21
CA ILE A 220 -0.48 3.34 8.86
C ILE A 220 0.48 2.29 9.42
N SER A 221 0.01 1.49 10.36
CA SER A 221 0.68 0.25 10.76
C SER A 221 0.03 -0.89 10.00
N TYR A 222 0.81 -1.71 9.29
CA TYR A 222 0.27 -2.75 8.44
C TYR A 222 1.18 -3.97 8.40
N THR A 223 0.64 -5.11 7.99
CA THR A 223 1.44 -6.28 7.67
C THR A 223 1.77 -6.21 6.18
N PRO A 224 3.04 -5.99 5.77
CA PRO A 224 3.40 -6.05 4.37
C PRO A 224 3.00 -7.40 3.79
N ARG A 225 2.33 -7.39 2.65
CA ARG A 225 2.15 -8.62 1.88
C ARG A 225 3.48 -8.94 1.22
N GLU A 226 4.13 -9.99 1.70
CA GLU A 226 5.19 -10.63 0.92
C GLU A 226 4.52 -11.21 -0.33
N SER A 227 4.91 -10.71 -1.50
CA SER A 227 4.45 -11.28 -2.77
C SER A 227 4.91 -12.74 -2.86
N PHE A 228 4.20 -13.56 -3.61
CA PHE A 228 4.65 -14.94 -3.82
C PHE A 228 6.03 -14.98 -4.48
N ALA A 229 6.36 -14.00 -5.33
CA ALA A 229 7.68 -13.87 -5.93
C ALA A 229 8.77 -13.65 -4.87
N GLU A 230 8.52 -12.82 -3.84
CA GLU A 230 9.45 -12.62 -2.73
C GLU A 230 9.59 -13.88 -1.87
N VAL A 231 8.47 -14.52 -1.54
CA VAL A 231 8.46 -15.84 -0.84
C VAL A 231 9.31 -16.83 -1.63
N LEU A 232 9.11 -16.91 -2.95
CA LEU A 232 9.81 -17.82 -3.84
C LEU A 232 11.31 -17.52 -3.87
N VAL A 233 11.71 -16.25 -3.99
CA VAL A 233 13.13 -15.84 -3.96
C VAL A 233 13.78 -16.23 -2.64
N ARG A 234 13.13 -15.92 -1.51
CA ARG A 234 13.62 -16.24 -0.17
C ARG A 234 13.80 -17.75 0.01
N ASP A 235 12.78 -18.53 -0.34
CA ASP A 235 12.79 -19.98 -0.15
C ASP A 235 13.85 -20.63 -1.06
N VAL A 236 13.96 -20.21 -2.32
CA VAL A 236 14.98 -20.69 -3.25
C VAL A 236 16.40 -20.41 -2.74
N LEU A 237 16.66 -19.21 -2.21
CA LEU A 237 17.99 -18.86 -1.68
C LEU A 237 18.31 -19.63 -0.40
N LYS A 238 17.31 -19.86 0.45
CA LYS A 238 17.44 -20.71 1.64
C LYS A 238 17.77 -22.15 1.27
N GLU A 239 17.12 -22.70 0.24
CA GLU A 239 17.35 -24.06 -0.28
C GLU A 239 18.66 -24.17 -1.08
N ASN A 240 19.18 -23.06 -1.63
CA ASN A 240 20.34 -23.04 -2.54
C ASN A 240 21.42 -22.02 -2.10
N PRO A 241 22.18 -22.30 -1.03
CA PRO A 241 23.20 -21.39 -0.47
C PRO A 241 24.38 -21.09 -1.42
N ARG A 242 24.46 -21.75 -2.58
CA ARG A 242 25.43 -21.49 -3.66
C ARG A 242 25.07 -20.28 -4.54
N LEU A 243 23.83 -19.81 -4.47
CA LEU A 243 23.39 -18.60 -5.16
C LEU A 243 23.90 -17.38 -4.37
N LEU A 244 24.53 -16.44 -5.08
CA LEU A 244 24.93 -15.14 -4.54
C LEU A 244 23.79 -14.11 -4.62
N GLY A 245 22.80 -14.37 -5.47
CA GLY A 245 21.62 -13.55 -5.59
C GLY A 245 20.61 -14.11 -6.59
N LEU A 246 19.38 -13.66 -6.47
CA LEU A 246 18.26 -14.06 -7.31
C LEU A 246 17.30 -12.88 -7.47
N ARG A 247 16.89 -12.61 -8.70
CA ARG A 247 15.89 -11.60 -9.03
C ARG A 247 14.81 -12.17 -9.93
N ILE A 248 13.57 -11.77 -9.70
CA ILE A 248 12.44 -12.02 -10.59
C ILE A 248 11.99 -10.67 -11.16
N TYR A 249 11.81 -10.62 -12.48
CA TYR A 249 11.32 -9.46 -13.20
C TYR A 249 9.98 -9.78 -13.87
N LEU A 250 9.00 -8.90 -13.70
CA LEU A 250 7.72 -8.97 -14.42
C LEU A 250 7.64 -7.83 -15.45
N PRO A 251 6.88 -8.00 -16.54
CA PRO A 251 6.53 -6.88 -17.41
C PRO A 251 5.64 -5.88 -16.65
N GLY A 252 6.03 -4.61 -16.66
CA GLY A 252 5.19 -3.50 -16.21
C GLY A 252 4.09 -3.16 -17.22
N ASP A 253 3.26 -2.17 -16.89
CA ASP A 253 2.12 -1.74 -17.75
C ASP A 253 2.59 -1.20 -19.11
N ASP A 254 3.80 -0.67 -19.19
CA ASP A 254 4.47 -0.20 -20.42
C ASP A 254 5.24 -1.32 -21.14
N GLY A 255 5.15 -2.56 -20.65
CA GLY A 255 5.89 -3.72 -21.13
C GLY A 255 7.37 -3.73 -20.72
N ALA A 256 7.87 -2.72 -20.00
CA ALA A 256 9.24 -2.71 -19.51
C ALA A 256 9.39 -3.65 -18.31
N PRO A 257 10.47 -4.46 -18.24
CA PRO A 257 10.70 -5.31 -17.07
C PRO A 257 10.99 -4.46 -15.84
N ALA A 258 10.43 -4.86 -14.69
CA ALA A 258 10.78 -4.31 -13.38
C ALA A 258 11.04 -5.43 -12.38
N VAL A 259 12.00 -5.24 -11.47
CA VAL A 259 12.28 -6.19 -10.39
C VAL A 259 11.08 -6.22 -9.44
N VAL A 260 10.47 -7.39 -9.26
CA VAL A 260 9.37 -7.58 -8.30
C VAL A 260 9.81 -8.33 -7.04
N ALA A 261 10.91 -9.09 -7.13
CA ALA A 261 11.48 -9.79 -6.00
C ALA A 261 13.00 -9.88 -6.14
N SER A 262 13.71 -9.61 -5.05
CA SER A 262 15.16 -9.74 -4.97
C SER A 262 15.57 -10.10 -3.54
N ASN A 263 16.76 -10.69 -3.41
CA ASN A 263 17.44 -10.84 -2.13
C ASN A 263 18.01 -9.53 -1.57
N ASP A 264 17.95 -8.45 -2.34
CA ASP A 264 18.19 -7.09 -1.89
C ASP A 264 16.92 -6.26 -2.10
N ALA A 265 16.23 -5.92 -1.01
CA ALA A 265 14.98 -5.17 -1.03
C ALA A 265 15.11 -3.79 -1.71
N LYS A 266 16.32 -3.23 -1.79
CA LYS A 266 16.55 -1.94 -2.46
C LYS A 266 16.41 -2.02 -3.98
N GLU A 267 16.48 -3.22 -4.54
CA GLU A 267 16.39 -3.44 -5.97
C GLU A 267 14.94 -3.59 -6.46
N ILE A 268 14.00 -3.84 -5.55
CA ILE A 268 12.58 -3.99 -5.89
C ILE A 268 12.06 -2.66 -6.46
N GLY A 269 11.38 -2.74 -7.61
CA GLY A 269 10.90 -1.60 -8.38
C GLY A 269 11.93 -1.00 -9.35
N MET A 270 13.19 -1.44 -9.35
CA MET A 270 14.16 -1.00 -10.36
C MET A 270 13.83 -1.59 -11.74
N ALA A 271 14.11 -0.81 -12.79
CA ALA A 271 13.94 -1.25 -14.17
C ALA A 271 14.93 -2.37 -14.54
N GLY A 272 14.46 -3.35 -15.30
CA GLY A 272 15.28 -4.38 -15.92
C GLY A 272 16.01 -3.88 -17.17
N GLY A 273 17.04 -4.61 -17.58
CA GLY A 273 17.85 -4.29 -18.76
C GLY A 273 17.35 -4.96 -20.04
N ASP A 274 18.14 -4.82 -21.11
CA ASP A 274 17.84 -5.41 -22.42
C ASP A 274 17.78 -6.95 -22.37
N SER A 275 18.57 -7.58 -21.51
CA SER A 275 18.53 -9.03 -21.30
C SER A 275 17.17 -9.50 -20.79
N GLU A 276 16.61 -8.85 -19.77
CA GLU A 276 15.31 -9.18 -19.20
C GLU A 276 14.19 -8.92 -20.21
N ARG A 277 14.29 -7.82 -20.97
CA ARG A 277 13.34 -7.48 -22.03
C ARG A 277 13.31 -8.55 -23.11
N ALA A 278 14.47 -9.01 -23.58
CA ALA A 278 14.58 -10.06 -24.59
C ALA A 278 14.14 -11.44 -24.07
N VAL A 279 14.41 -11.76 -22.79
CA VAL A 279 13.89 -12.99 -22.16
C VAL A 279 12.37 -13.00 -22.11
N LEU A 280 11.75 -11.88 -21.75
CA LEU A 280 10.28 -11.77 -21.71
C LEU A 280 9.67 -11.82 -23.11
N ALA A 281 10.31 -11.19 -24.10
CA ALA A 281 9.79 -11.14 -25.47
C ALA A 281 9.98 -12.46 -26.24
N ASN A 282 11.16 -13.08 -26.12
CA ASN A 282 11.58 -14.19 -26.99
C ASN A 282 11.83 -15.49 -26.24
N GLY A 283 12.00 -15.43 -24.91
CA GLY A 283 12.40 -16.60 -24.12
C GLY A 283 13.88 -16.98 -24.25
N ASP A 284 14.72 -16.06 -24.71
CA ASP A 284 16.17 -16.25 -24.87
C ASP A 284 16.88 -16.35 -23.51
N ALA A 285 18.03 -17.04 -23.47
CA ALA A 285 18.88 -17.12 -22.29
C ALA A 285 20.09 -16.18 -22.44
N PHE A 286 20.33 -15.32 -21.44
CA PHE A 286 21.48 -14.40 -21.45
C PHE A 286 22.47 -14.75 -20.36
N TYR A 287 23.74 -14.89 -20.75
CA TYR A 287 24.84 -15.17 -19.84
C TYR A 287 25.79 -13.97 -19.75
N GLY A 288 26.17 -13.62 -18.51
CA GLY A 288 27.11 -12.56 -18.21
C GLY A 288 28.15 -13.05 -17.19
N LYS A 289 29.37 -12.50 -17.28
CA LYS A 289 30.48 -12.87 -16.41
C LYS A 289 31.09 -11.61 -15.79
N ASP A 290 31.22 -11.64 -14.48
CA ASP A 290 31.84 -10.59 -13.68
C ASP A 290 33.07 -11.15 -12.94
N LYS A 291 33.83 -10.27 -12.29
CA LYS A 291 34.97 -10.67 -11.46
C LYS A 291 34.48 -11.52 -10.28
N GLY A 292 34.67 -12.84 -10.36
CA GLY A 292 34.33 -13.80 -9.30
C GLY A 292 32.88 -14.28 -9.29
N SER A 293 32.03 -13.83 -10.22
CA SER A 293 30.65 -14.30 -10.35
C SER A 293 30.20 -14.44 -11.80
N VAL A 294 29.18 -15.24 -12.00
CA VAL A 294 28.44 -15.34 -13.26
C VAL A 294 26.98 -15.00 -13.01
N SER A 295 26.33 -14.41 -14.01
CA SER A 295 24.89 -14.20 -14.02
C SER A 295 24.28 -14.88 -15.23
N ILE A 296 23.13 -15.51 -15.06
CA ILE A 296 22.33 -16.02 -16.17
C ILE A 296 20.88 -15.57 -15.99
N VAL A 297 20.28 -15.06 -17.06
CA VAL A 297 18.87 -14.66 -17.13
C VAL A 297 18.11 -15.69 -17.95
N LEU A 298 17.04 -16.24 -17.38
CA LEU A 298 16.24 -17.30 -17.97
C LEU A 298 14.74 -17.00 -17.87
N PRO A 299 13.92 -17.48 -18.82
CA PRO A 299 12.47 -17.31 -18.75
C PRO A 299 11.85 -18.26 -17.72
N LEU A 300 11.07 -17.71 -16.79
CA LEU A 300 10.09 -18.47 -16.02
C LEU A 300 8.83 -18.58 -16.87
N ARG A 301 8.43 -19.81 -17.22
CA ARG A 301 7.35 -20.05 -18.18
C ARG A 301 6.07 -20.52 -17.49
N ASN A 302 4.94 -20.04 -17.98
CA ASN A 302 3.60 -20.43 -17.54
C ASN A 302 3.24 -21.86 -17.99
N ARG A 303 2.03 -22.32 -17.67
CA ARG A 303 1.51 -23.65 -18.10
C ARG A 303 1.51 -23.88 -19.61
N ASN A 304 1.39 -22.81 -20.41
CA ASN A 304 1.39 -22.88 -21.87
C ASN A 304 2.80 -22.90 -22.47
N GLY A 305 3.83 -22.66 -21.65
CA GLY A 305 5.21 -22.56 -22.09
C GLY A 305 5.66 -21.14 -22.45
N ASP A 306 4.79 -20.13 -22.33
CA ASP A 306 5.14 -18.74 -22.62
C ASP A 306 5.94 -18.11 -21.48
N PRO A 307 6.96 -17.27 -21.77
CA PRO A 307 7.65 -16.50 -20.74
C PRO A 307 6.66 -15.57 -20.00
N MET A 308 6.57 -15.71 -18.68
CA MET A 308 5.77 -14.82 -17.83
C MET A 308 6.64 -13.94 -16.92
N ALA A 309 7.86 -14.38 -16.62
CA ALA A 309 8.83 -13.61 -15.87
C ALA A 309 10.25 -13.88 -16.40
N ALA A 310 11.17 -12.94 -16.20
CA ALA A 310 12.61 -13.19 -16.34
C ALA A 310 13.22 -13.43 -14.96
N VAL A 311 14.08 -14.43 -14.84
CA VAL A 311 14.75 -14.79 -13.59
C VAL A 311 16.25 -14.65 -13.78
N ARG A 312 16.88 -13.78 -13.01
CA ARG A 312 18.34 -13.61 -13.01
C ARG A 312 18.93 -14.33 -11.81
N PHE A 313 19.70 -15.37 -12.09
CA PHE A 313 20.52 -16.04 -11.09
C PHE A 313 21.91 -15.42 -11.07
N LYS A 314 22.45 -15.15 -9.88
CA LYS A 314 23.85 -14.78 -9.68
C LYS A 314 24.54 -15.87 -8.87
N LEU A 315 25.66 -16.38 -9.36
CA LEU A 315 26.40 -17.47 -8.71
C LEU A 315 27.89 -17.15 -8.66
N LYS A 316 28.59 -17.76 -7.70
CA LYS A 316 30.05 -17.75 -7.68
C LYS A 316 30.58 -18.45 -8.94
N SER A 317 31.52 -17.80 -9.63
CA SER A 317 32.20 -18.37 -10.80
C SER A 317 33.28 -19.35 -10.36
N PHE A 318 33.58 -20.34 -11.19
CA PHE A 318 34.77 -21.20 -11.03
C PHE A 318 35.62 -21.22 -12.31
N PRO A 319 36.88 -21.67 -12.25
CA PRO A 319 37.75 -21.74 -13.42
C PRO A 319 37.13 -22.58 -14.55
N GLY A 320 37.05 -22.02 -15.76
CA GLY A 320 36.42 -22.69 -16.89
C GLY A 320 34.89 -22.59 -16.95
N GLU A 321 34.24 -21.82 -16.06
CA GLU A 321 32.79 -21.63 -16.10
C GLU A 321 32.36 -20.97 -17.42
N ILE A 322 31.42 -21.64 -18.10
CA ILE A 322 30.78 -21.29 -19.38
C ILE A 322 29.25 -21.34 -19.24
N GLN A 323 28.52 -20.74 -20.19
CA GLN A 323 27.06 -20.68 -20.17
C GLN A 323 26.38 -22.04 -19.93
N GLN A 324 26.79 -23.09 -20.63
CA GLN A 324 26.16 -24.42 -20.51
C GLN A 324 26.34 -25.04 -19.10
N ALA A 325 27.50 -24.79 -18.47
CA ALA A 325 27.78 -25.25 -17.12
C ALA A 325 26.93 -24.49 -16.10
N THR A 326 26.81 -23.17 -16.26
CA THR A 326 25.92 -22.35 -15.42
C THR A 326 24.46 -22.76 -15.60
N LEU A 327 24.00 -22.97 -16.84
CA LEU A 327 22.64 -23.41 -17.14
C LEU A 327 22.31 -24.73 -16.44
N THR A 328 23.19 -25.74 -16.56
CA THR A 328 23.02 -27.04 -15.89
C THR A 328 22.84 -26.90 -14.37
N ARG A 329 23.50 -25.92 -13.74
CA ARG A 329 23.42 -25.69 -12.28
C ARG A 329 22.09 -25.05 -11.86
N VAL A 330 21.54 -24.15 -12.66
CA VAL A 330 20.31 -23.40 -12.33
C VAL A 330 19.04 -24.03 -12.88
N GLN A 331 19.13 -24.88 -13.91
CA GLN A 331 17.96 -25.49 -14.55
C GLN A 331 17.05 -26.25 -13.57
N PRO A 332 17.56 -27.05 -12.61
CA PRO A 332 16.69 -27.71 -11.62
C PRO A 332 15.95 -26.69 -10.73
N ILE A 333 16.66 -25.64 -10.30
CA ILE A 333 16.09 -24.57 -9.47
C ILE A 333 14.98 -23.83 -10.23
N LEU A 334 15.23 -23.49 -11.50
CA LEU A 334 14.23 -22.83 -12.35
C LEU A 334 13.00 -23.72 -12.55
N LYS A 335 13.18 -25.04 -12.77
CA LYS A 335 12.05 -25.98 -12.88
C LYS A 335 11.22 -26.04 -11.59
N ASP A 336 11.86 -26.08 -10.43
CA ASP A 336 11.16 -26.07 -9.14
C ASP A 336 10.40 -24.75 -8.93
N MET A 337 10.99 -23.62 -9.33
CA MET A 337 10.31 -22.32 -9.35
C MET A 337 9.08 -22.34 -10.27
N GLN A 338 9.19 -22.89 -11.48
CA GLN A 338 8.08 -23.00 -12.44
C GLN A 338 6.97 -23.94 -11.95
N ALA A 339 7.30 -24.97 -11.18
CA ALA A 339 6.31 -25.85 -10.58
C ALA A 339 5.48 -25.13 -9.51
N LYS A 340 6.13 -24.25 -8.74
CA LYS A 340 5.52 -23.43 -7.67
C LYS A 340 4.73 -22.24 -8.21
N ALA A 341 5.19 -21.58 -9.29
CA ALA A 341 4.55 -20.42 -9.92
C ALA A 341 4.08 -20.74 -11.33
N GLN A 342 2.77 -20.79 -11.55
CA GLN A 342 2.16 -21.26 -12.80
C GLN A 342 1.48 -20.15 -13.61
N THR A 343 1.16 -19.02 -12.97
CA THR A 343 0.58 -17.85 -13.63
C THR A 343 1.29 -16.55 -13.25
N LEU A 344 1.14 -15.52 -14.09
CA LEU A 344 1.67 -14.18 -13.82
C LEU A 344 1.03 -13.55 -12.57
N ASP A 345 -0.27 -13.76 -12.38
CA ASP A 345 -1.00 -13.17 -11.26
C ASP A 345 -0.65 -13.81 -9.92
N GLU A 346 -0.21 -15.07 -9.92
CA GLU A 346 0.36 -15.70 -8.72
C GLU A 346 1.65 -15.01 -8.26
N LEU A 347 2.42 -14.39 -9.17
CA LEU A 347 3.71 -13.76 -8.84
C LEU A 347 3.59 -12.31 -8.36
N LYS A 348 2.41 -11.67 -8.52
CA LYS A 348 2.15 -10.27 -8.14
C LYS A 348 1.71 -10.15 -6.68
#